data_AF-A0A2V9GVZ8-F1
#
_entry.id   AF-A0A2V9GVZ8-F1
#
_cell.length_a   1.000
_cell.length_b   1.000
_cell.length_c   1.000
_cell.angle_alpha   90.00
_cell.angle_beta   90.00
_cell.angle_gamma   90.00
#
_symmetry.space_group_name_H-M   'P 1'
#
loop_
_entity.id
_entity.type
_entity.pdbx_description
1 polymer ?
#
loop_
_entity_poly.entity_id
_entity_poly.type
_entity_poly.pdbx_seq_one_letter_code
_entity_poly.pdbx_strand_id
1 'polypeptide(L)'
;MKHLKGWSFRDLERELRSNLVYRRFTRFDAEVTPDFTTFSRTFALLTPQVTEQINQRVVSLAREQGVAHGRKLRTDTSVVESNVHYPTDSSLLGDGIRVLSRSLERIAAECKDGALKVVHHGRAVKYRLLEIGRAAKSLTDANKQRMRDSYKKLVGLTRSVVRQAGEVVERWRKGRLKVVGKFLRVAAQIDQLRLFLPLVEKVITQTKKRVWGGNCHVEGKVLSLFEPHTE
;
A
#
# COMPACT_ATOMS: atom_id res chain seq x y z
N MET A 1 -23.29 16.61 -20.14
CA MET A 1 -24.67 16.11 -19.90
C MET A 1 -25.02 14.91 -20.77
N LYS A 2 -25.01 15.03 -22.11
CA LYS A 2 -25.28 13.90 -23.03
C LYS A 2 -24.53 12.60 -22.67
N HIS A 3 -23.20 12.66 -22.63
CA HIS A 3 -22.37 11.49 -22.31
C HIS A 3 -22.50 11.02 -20.86
N LEU A 4 -22.67 11.95 -19.91
CA LEU A 4 -22.83 11.64 -18.48
C LEU A 4 -24.15 10.91 -18.18
N LYS A 5 -25.19 11.16 -18.96
CA LYS A 5 -26.55 10.61 -18.74
C LYS A 5 -26.98 9.60 -19.81
N GLY A 6 -26.15 9.36 -20.83
CA GLY A 6 -26.47 8.45 -21.93
C GLY A 6 -27.60 8.93 -22.85
N TRP A 7 -27.86 10.24 -22.92
CA TRP A 7 -28.99 10.80 -23.65
C TRP A 7 -28.76 10.92 -25.16
N SER A 8 -29.86 10.92 -25.93
CA SER A 8 -29.83 11.39 -27.32
C SER A 8 -29.74 12.92 -27.37
N PHE A 9 -29.44 13.50 -28.54
CA PHE A 9 -29.47 14.96 -28.70
C PHE A 9 -30.88 15.55 -28.54
N ARG A 10 -31.93 14.78 -28.89
CA ARG A 10 -33.33 15.19 -28.70
C ARG A 10 -33.71 15.23 -27.22
N ASP A 11 -33.27 14.22 -26.47
CA ASP A 11 -33.46 14.20 -25.02
C ASP A 11 -32.69 15.34 -24.36
N LEU A 12 -31.45 15.59 -24.77
CA LEU A 12 -30.65 16.69 -24.26
C LEU A 12 -31.34 18.05 -24.48
N GLU A 13 -31.86 18.30 -25.68
CA GLU A 13 -32.60 19.52 -25.97
C GLU A 13 -33.83 19.65 -25.06
N ARG A 14 -34.63 18.58 -24.95
CA ARG A 14 -35.85 18.57 -24.13
C ARG A 14 -35.54 18.90 -22.66
N GLU A 15 -34.54 18.22 -22.09
CA GLU A 15 -34.13 18.41 -20.69
C GLU A 15 -33.52 19.80 -20.45
N LEU A 16 -32.80 20.37 -21.40
CA LEU A 16 -32.27 21.74 -21.29
C LEU A 16 -33.35 22.81 -21.44
N ARG A 17 -34.46 22.55 -22.14
CA ARG A 17 -35.59 23.48 -22.20
C ARG A 17 -36.39 23.50 -20.90
N SER A 18 -36.54 22.36 -20.23
CA SER A 18 -37.42 22.21 -19.06
C SER A 18 -36.71 22.42 -17.72
N ASN A 19 -35.39 22.22 -17.63
CA ASN A 19 -34.68 22.18 -16.35
C ASN A 19 -33.71 23.35 -16.15
N LEU A 20 -34.09 24.29 -15.28
CA LEU A 20 -33.27 25.46 -14.93
C LEU A 20 -31.90 25.10 -14.34
N VAL A 21 -31.79 23.98 -13.61
CA VAL A 21 -30.50 23.53 -13.06
C VAL A 21 -29.56 23.10 -14.17
N TYR A 22 -30.06 22.38 -15.17
CA TYR A 22 -29.25 21.94 -16.31
C TYR A 22 -28.86 23.10 -17.22
N ARG A 23 -29.76 24.07 -17.40
CA ARG A 23 -29.47 25.33 -18.10
C ARG A 23 -28.33 26.09 -17.44
N ARG A 24 -28.42 26.29 -16.12
CA ARG A 24 -27.36 26.94 -15.34
C ARG A 24 -26.04 26.17 -15.42
N PHE A 25 -26.09 24.85 -15.29
CA PHE A 25 -24.89 23.99 -15.39
C PHE A 25 -24.21 24.08 -16.76
N THR A 26 -25.00 24.09 -17.84
CA THR A 26 -24.50 24.19 -19.22
C THR A 26 -24.25 25.62 -19.69
N ARG A 27 -24.47 26.61 -18.81
CA ARG A 27 -24.38 28.05 -19.08
C ARG A 27 -25.37 28.59 -20.12
N PHE A 28 -26.43 27.85 -20.45
CA PHE A 28 -27.56 28.30 -21.25
C PHE A 28 -28.68 28.88 -20.36
N ASP A 29 -28.35 29.78 -19.43
CA ASP A 29 -29.24 30.20 -18.34
C ASP A 29 -30.54 30.85 -18.87
N ALA A 30 -30.54 32.15 -19.17
CA ALA A 30 -31.64 32.84 -19.84
C ALA A 30 -31.58 32.77 -21.38
N GLU A 31 -30.50 32.22 -21.93
CA GLU A 31 -30.26 32.18 -23.38
C GLU A 31 -31.12 31.13 -24.11
N VAL A 32 -31.41 31.36 -25.39
CA VAL A 32 -32.17 30.39 -26.20
C VAL A 32 -31.40 29.08 -26.30
N THR A 33 -32.05 27.96 -25.96
CA THR A 33 -31.43 26.64 -26.11
C THR A 33 -31.41 26.24 -27.58
N PRO A 34 -30.23 25.87 -28.13
CA PRO A 34 -30.12 25.36 -29.49
C PRO A 34 -30.95 24.09 -29.70
N ASP A 35 -31.38 23.87 -30.94
CA ASP A 35 -32.09 22.64 -31.29
C ASP A 35 -31.14 21.42 -31.34
N PHE A 36 -31.72 20.21 -31.30
CA PHE A 36 -30.95 18.98 -31.38
C PHE A 36 -30.10 18.88 -32.65
N THR A 37 -30.53 19.51 -33.76
CA THR A 37 -29.79 19.48 -35.03
C THR A 37 -28.52 20.31 -34.95
N THR A 38 -28.58 21.44 -34.25
CA THR A 38 -27.48 22.35 -33.98
C THR A 38 -26.47 21.66 -33.08
N PHE A 39 -26.91 21.03 -32.00
CA PHE A 39 -26.04 20.19 -31.19
C PHE A 39 -25.38 19.09 -32.02
N SER A 40 -26.13 18.35 -32.83
CA SER A 40 -25.56 17.28 -33.66
C SER A 40 -24.48 17.79 -34.62
N ARG A 41 -24.72 18.93 -35.29
CA ARG A 41 -23.76 19.53 -36.22
C ARG A 41 -22.51 20.06 -35.50
N THR A 42 -22.69 20.79 -34.41
CA THR A 42 -21.56 21.38 -33.65
C THR A 42 -20.70 20.30 -33.00
N PHE A 43 -21.31 19.27 -32.41
CA PHE A 43 -20.54 18.17 -31.84
C PHE A 43 -19.80 17.34 -32.89
N ALA A 44 -20.33 17.24 -34.13
CA ALA A 44 -19.63 16.58 -35.23
C ALA A 44 -18.36 17.31 -35.66
N LEU A 45 -18.27 18.64 -35.45
CA LEU A 45 -17.04 19.41 -35.70
C LEU A 45 -15.95 19.14 -34.67
N LEU A 46 -16.32 18.69 -33.46
CA LEU A 46 -15.39 18.38 -32.36
C LEU A 46 -14.90 16.93 -32.47
N THR A 47 -14.21 16.62 -33.56
CA THR A 47 -13.54 15.32 -33.71
C THR A 47 -12.42 15.15 -32.67
N PRO A 48 -11.94 13.92 -32.41
CA PRO A 48 -10.81 13.71 -31.50
C PRO A 48 -9.60 14.57 -31.85
N GLN A 49 -9.27 14.69 -33.14
CA GLN A 49 -8.15 15.47 -33.63
C GLN A 49 -8.32 16.97 -33.35
N VAL A 50 -9.52 17.52 -33.62
CA VAL A 50 -9.82 18.94 -33.36
C VAL A 50 -9.80 19.22 -31.85
N THR A 51 -10.34 18.29 -31.06
CA THR A 51 -10.35 18.42 -29.59
C THR A 51 -8.94 18.44 -29.01
N GLU A 52 -8.04 17.61 -29.54
CA GLU A 52 -6.63 17.61 -29.16
C GLU A 52 -5.95 18.94 -29.51
N GLN A 53 -6.17 19.46 -30.71
CA GLN A 53 -5.62 20.76 -31.13
C GLN A 53 -6.10 21.91 -30.24
N ILE A 54 -7.39 21.93 -29.89
CA ILE A 54 -7.96 22.90 -28.96
C ILE A 54 -7.29 22.77 -27.59
N ASN A 55 -7.16 21.55 -27.06
CA ASN A 55 -6.53 21.31 -25.77
C ASN A 55 -5.07 21.81 -25.76
N GLN A 56 -4.27 21.45 -26.77
CA GLN A 56 -2.88 21.90 -26.92
C GLN A 56 -2.77 23.44 -26.97
N ARG A 57 -3.71 24.11 -27.65
CA ARG A 57 -3.74 25.58 -27.70
C ARG A 57 -4.08 26.19 -26.34
N VAL A 58 -5.07 25.64 -25.63
CA VAL A 58 -5.45 26.08 -24.27
C VAL A 58 -4.28 25.91 -23.30
N VAL A 59 -3.59 24.77 -23.33
CA VAL A 59 -2.41 24.50 -22.49
C VAL A 59 -1.28 25.48 -22.81
N SER A 60 -1.01 25.74 -24.09
CA SER A 60 0.01 26.72 -24.50
C SER A 60 -0.30 28.12 -23.97
N LEU A 61 -1.55 28.59 -24.10
CA LEU A 61 -1.97 29.88 -23.58
C LEU A 61 -1.90 29.96 -22.05
N ALA A 62 -2.33 28.90 -21.36
CA ALA A 62 -2.24 28.83 -19.90
C ALA A 62 -0.79 28.88 -19.41
N ARG A 63 0.16 28.30 -20.17
CA ARG A 63 1.59 28.38 -19.91
C ARG A 63 2.15 29.78 -20.16
N GLU A 64 1.80 30.41 -21.28
CA GLU A 64 2.19 31.80 -21.60
C GLU A 64 1.71 32.79 -20.52
N GLN A 65 0.48 32.61 -20.04
CA GLN A 65 -0.13 33.47 -19.01
C GLN A 65 0.27 33.09 -17.57
N GLY A 66 1.05 32.02 -17.38
CA GLY A 66 1.50 31.59 -16.06
C GLY A 66 0.38 31.13 -15.12
N VAL A 67 -0.77 30.68 -15.66
CA VAL A 67 -1.96 30.31 -14.88
C VAL A 67 -1.70 29.12 -13.94
N ALA A 68 -0.76 28.23 -14.30
CA ALA A 68 -0.38 27.09 -13.48
C ALA A 68 1.15 26.92 -13.40
N HIS A 69 1.69 26.89 -12.17
CA HIS A 69 3.14 26.76 -11.93
C HIS A 69 3.70 25.33 -12.01
N GLY A 70 2.87 24.33 -12.36
CA GLY A 70 3.31 22.93 -12.53
C GLY A 70 3.82 22.22 -11.27
N ARG A 71 3.79 22.87 -10.08
CA ARG A 71 4.31 22.31 -8.83
C ARG A 71 3.47 21.19 -8.23
N LYS A 72 2.20 21.10 -8.60
CA LYS A 72 1.26 20.08 -8.14
C LYS A 72 0.42 19.62 -9.32
N LEU A 73 0.52 18.34 -9.66
CA LEU A 73 -0.38 17.67 -10.58
C LEU A 73 -1.52 17.09 -9.75
N ARG A 74 -2.76 17.52 -10.03
CA ARG A 74 -3.94 16.84 -9.49
C ARG A 74 -4.33 15.75 -10.47
N THR A 75 -4.09 14.51 -10.11
CA THR A 75 -4.50 13.33 -10.86
C THR A 75 -5.75 12.76 -10.20
N ASP A 76 -6.86 12.66 -10.93
CA ASP A 76 -8.06 11.98 -10.41
C ASP A 76 -7.85 10.46 -10.55
N THR A 77 -7.18 9.84 -9.58
CA THR A 77 -7.09 8.37 -9.47
C THR A 77 -8.23 7.87 -8.57
N SER A 78 -8.88 6.75 -8.94
CA SER A 78 -9.88 6.07 -8.11
C SER A 78 -9.27 5.06 -7.15
N VAL A 79 -7.96 5.16 -6.87
CA VAL A 79 -7.25 4.24 -5.98
C VAL A 79 -7.49 4.70 -4.56
N VAL A 80 -8.08 3.84 -3.74
CA VAL A 80 -8.18 4.05 -2.30
C VAL A 80 -6.87 3.62 -1.68
N GLU A 81 -6.30 4.45 -0.81
CA GLU A 81 -5.10 4.08 -0.05
C GLU A 81 -5.37 2.80 0.75
N SER A 82 -4.53 1.77 0.57
CA SER A 82 -4.49 0.60 1.45
C SER A 82 -4.33 1.06 2.90
N ASN A 83 -5.07 0.46 3.84
CA ASN A 83 -4.98 0.79 5.26
C ASN A 83 -3.72 0.17 5.89
N VAL A 84 -2.56 0.65 5.45
CA VAL A 84 -1.24 0.18 5.87
C VAL A 84 -0.43 1.34 6.45
N HIS A 85 0.28 1.08 7.53
CA HIS A 85 1.22 2.05 8.09
C HIS A 85 2.45 2.22 7.18
N TYR A 86 3.10 3.38 7.28
CA TYR A 86 4.24 3.70 6.45
C TYR A 86 5.36 2.61 6.54
N PRO A 87 5.78 2.03 5.40
CA PRO A 87 6.53 0.78 5.38
C PRO A 87 8.03 1.00 5.51
N THR A 88 8.50 1.19 6.75
CA THR A 88 9.92 1.15 7.07
C THR A 88 10.41 -0.28 7.23
N ASP A 89 11.67 -0.56 6.87
CA ASP A 89 12.24 -1.90 7.08
C ASP A 89 12.18 -2.31 8.56
N SER A 90 12.37 -1.35 9.48
CA SER A 90 12.29 -1.59 10.91
C SER A 90 10.87 -1.95 11.36
N SER A 91 9.83 -1.26 10.88
CA SER A 91 8.43 -1.61 11.19
C SER A 91 8.06 -2.99 10.64
N LEU A 92 8.45 -3.30 9.40
CA LEU A 92 8.20 -4.60 8.78
C LEU A 92 8.87 -5.76 9.53
N LEU A 93 10.13 -5.60 9.96
CA LEU A 93 10.80 -6.59 10.81
C LEU A 93 10.11 -6.74 12.17
N GLY A 94 9.67 -5.63 12.77
CA GLY A 94 8.93 -5.62 14.02
C GLY A 94 7.59 -6.37 13.93
N ASP A 95 6.83 -6.12 12.86
CA ASP A 95 5.58 -6.82 12.58
C ASP A 95 5.80 -8.29 12.29
N GLY A 96 6.85 -8.63 11.55
CA GLY A 96 7.25 -10.02 11.28
C GLY A 96 7.51 -10.79 12.58
N ILE A 97 8.31 -10.23 13.49
CA ILE A 97 8.54 -10.84 14.81
C ILE A 97 7.22 -10.98 15.58
N ARG A 98 6.40 -9.93 15.61
CA ARG A 98 5.13 -9.93 16.36
C ARG A 98 4.18 -11.03 15.88
N VAL A 99 4.01 -11.20 14.57
CA VAL A 99 3.09 -12.20 14.00
C VAL A 99 3.60 -13.62 14.21
N LEU A 100 4.89 -13.85 13.97
CA LEU A 100 5.51 -15.16 14.16
C LEU A 100 5.50 -15.58 15.65
N SER A 101 5.88 -14.68 16.57
CA SER A 101 5.85 -14.97 18.01
C SER A 101 4.44 -15.26 18.52
N ARG A 102 3.42 -14.47 18.12
CA ARG A 102 2.03 -14.74 18.50
C ARG A 102 1.52 -16.09 18.01
N SER A 103 1.87 -16.47 16.79
CA SER A 103 1.49 -17.77 16.23
C SER A 103 2.16 -18.91 16.99
N LEU A 104 3.45 -18.76 17.32
CA LEU A 104 4.20 -19.70 18.16
C LEU A 104 3.60 -19.84 19.57
N GLU A 105 3.22 -18.74 20.21
CA GLU A 105 2.59 -18.73 21.54
C GLU A 105 1.26 -19.47 21.54
N ARG A 106 0.42 -19.23 20.51
CA ARG A 106 -0.86 -19.92 20.34
C ARG A 106 -0.68 -21.42 20.08
N ILE A 107 0.37 -21.81 19.36
CA ILE A 107 0.72 -23.23 19.19
C ILE A 107 1.16 -23.83 20.52
N ALA A 108 2.04 -23.13 21.26
CA ALA A 108 2.54 -23.59 22.55
C ALA A 108 1.42 -23.82 23.56
N ALA A 109 0.41 -22.93 23.59
CA ALA A 109 -0.75 -23.02 24.49
C ALA A 109 -1.62 -24.27 24.27
N GLU A 110 -1.59 -24.86 23.07
CA GLU A 110 -2.35 -26.07 22.74
C GLU A 110 -1.45 -27.34 22.80
N CYS A 111 -0.15 -27.18 23.10
CA CYS A 111 0.80 -28.28 23.27
C CYS A 111 0.98 -28.66 24.75
N LYS A 112 1.51 -29.86 25.01
CA LYS A 112 1.91 -30.26 26.36
C LYS A 112 2.95 -29.27 26.91
N ASP A 113 2.87 -28.96 28.21
CA ASP A 113 3.87 -28.13 28.89
C ASP A 113 5.30 -28.60 28.59
N GLY A 114 6.14 -27.64 28.21
CA GLY A 114 7.53 -27.87 27.82
C GLY A 114 7.75 -28.39 26.39
N ALA A 115 6.71 -28.69 25.61
CA ALA A 115 6.86 -29.17 24.24
C ALA A 115 7.37 -28.09 23.26
N LEU A 116 7.09 -26.82 23.55
CA LEU A 116 7.53 -25.66 22.79
C LEU A 116 7.80 -24.49 23.75
N LYS A 117 9.06 -24.04 23.81
CA LYS A 117 9.45 -22.85 24.58
C LYS A 117 9.52 -21.64 23.66
N VAL A 118 8.62 -20.67 23.82
CA VAL A 118 8.62 -19.44 23.03
C VAL A 118 9.27 -18.31 23.82
N VAL A 119 10.17 -17.57 23.19
CA VAL A 119 10.82 -16.40 23.80
C VAL A 119 10.18 -15.13 23.27
N HIS A 120 9.66 -14.28 24.16
CA HIS A 120 9.11 -12.99 23.77
C HIS A 120 10.21 -11.96 23.53
N HIS A 121 10.33 -11.49 22.29
CA HIS A 121 11.27 -10.43 21.92
C HIS A 121 10.65 -9.03 21.89
N GLY A 122 9.37 -8.87 22.27
CA GLY A 122 8.62 -7.61 22.10
C GLY A 122 9.29 -6.39 22.73
N ARG A 123 9.82 -6.53 23.95
CA ARG A 123 10.55 -5.44 24.63
C ARG A 123 11.82 -5.05 23.88
N ALA A 124 12.62 -6.05 23.47
CA ALA A 124 13.85 -5.81 22.71
C ALA A 124 13.56 -5.14 21.36
N VAL A 125 12.55 -5.63 20.62
CA VAL A 125 12.11 -5.05 19.35
C VAL A 125 11.67 -3.60 19.52
N LYS A 126 10.82 -3.30 20.53
CA LYS A 126 10.39 -1.93 20.83
C LYS A 126 11.57 -0.99 21.06
N TYR A 127 12.58 -1.41 21.84
CA TYR A 127 13.77 -0.60 22.04
C TYR A 127 14.56 -0.36 20.74
N ARG A 128 14.75 -1.38 19.90
CA ARG A 128 15.46 -1.21 18.62
C ARG A 128 14.71 -0.31 17.65
N LEU A 129 13.38 -0.41 17.58
CA LEU A 129 12.55 0.48 16.78
C LEU A 129 12.72 1.95 17.22
N LEU A 130 12.69 2.21 18.52
CA LEU A 130 12.90 3.55 19.07
C LEU A 130 14.32 4.09 18.81
N GLU A 131 15.35 3.26 18.97
CA GLU A 131 16.74 3.62 18.65
C GLU A 131 16.90 3.99 17.18
N ILE A 132 16.35 3.17 16.26
CA ILE A 132 16.38 3.43 14.81
C ILE A 132 15.65 4.74 14.51
N GLY A 133 14.45 4.92 15.05
CA GLY A 133 13.65 6.14 14.83
C GLY A 133 14.34 7.40 15.36
N ARG A 134 15.06 7.33 16.48
CA ARG A 134 15.84 8.45 17.03
C ARG A 134 17.08 8.73 16.19
N ALA A 135 17.83 7.70 15.82
CA ALA A 135 19.05 7.83 15.02
C ALA A 135 18.75 8.38 13.61
N ALA A 136 17.61 8.01 13.02
CA ALA A 136 17.20 8.47 11.69
C ALA A 136 16.90 9.99 11.61
N LYS A 137 16.71 10.68 12.75
CA LYS A 137 16.43 12.12 12.77
C LYS A 137 17.66 13.00 12.49
N SER A 138 18.87 12.44 12.54
CA SER A 138 20.11 13.20 12.42
C SER A 138 21.11 12.45 11.53
N LEU A 139 21.65 13.17 10.55
CA LEU A 139 22.51 12.62 9.49
C LEU A 139 24.01 12.56 9.85
N THR A 140 24.35 12.67 11.14
CA THR A 140 25.75 12.53 11.58
C THR A 140 26.24 11.09 11.42
N ASP A 141 27.53 10.91 11.15
CA ASP A 141 28.09 9.57 10.93
C ASP A 141 27.98 8.68 12.17
N ALA A 142 28.07 9.26 13.37
CA ALA A 142 27.81 8.56 14.62
C ALA A 142 26.36 8.02 14.69
N ASN A 143 25.37 8.78 14.24
CA ASN A 143 23.98 8.33 14.25
C ASN A 143 23.69 7.32 13.12
N LYS A 144 24.29 7.48 11.94
CA LYS A 144 24.24 6.45 10.90
C LYS A 144 24.80 5.11 11.40
N GLN A 145 25.90 5.13 12.14
CA GLN A 145 26.48 3.92 12.73
C GLN A 145 25.57 3.30 13.79
N ARG A 146 25.05 4.10 14.73
CA ARG A 146 24.07 3.63 15.73
C ARG A 146 22.82 3.02 15.09
N MET A 147 22.33 3.61 14.01
CA MET A 147 21.21 3.08 13.23
C MET A 147 21.55 1.70 12.65
N ARG A 148 22.72 1.56 12.00
CA ARG A 148 23.20 0.29 11.44
C ARG A 148 23.37 -0.80 12.50
N ASP A 149 23.92 -0.46 13.66
CA ASP A 149 24.09 -1.39 14.78
C ASP A 149 22.73 -1.85 15.34
N SER A 150 21.77 -0.94 15.43
CA SER A 150 20.41 -1.25 15.86
C SER A 150 19.69 -2.16 14.86
N TYR A 151 19.84 -1.91 13.56
CA TYR A 151 19.35 -2.80 12.51
C TYR A 151 20.00 -4.17 12.55
N LYS A 152 21.31 -4.27 12.81
CA LYS A 152 22.03 -5.54 12.94
C LYS A 152 21.42 -6.40 14.05
N LYS A 153 21.13 -5.79 15.21
CA LYS A 153 20.47 -6.46 16.33
C LYS A 153 19.04 -6.86 16.00
N LEU A 154 18.26 -5.99 15.36
CA LEU A 154 16.88 -6.27 14.98
C LEU A 154 16.78 -7.42 13.97
N VAL A 155 17.64 -7.42 12.94
CA VAL A 155 17.75 -8.53 11.98
C VAL A 155 18.15 -9.81 12.69
N GLY A 156 19.10 -9.77 13.63
CA GLY A 156 19.49 -10.93 14.44
C GLY A 156 18.32 -11.55 15.22
N LEU A 157 17.52 -10.72 15.89
CA LEU A 157 16.30 -11.16 16.58
C LEU A 157 15.31 -11.78 15.60
N THR A 158 15.07 -11.13 14.46
CA THR A 158 14.15 -11.62 13.43
C THR A 158 14.59 -12.99 12.93
N ARG A 159 15.88 -13.20 12.65
CA ARG A 159 16.44 -14.49 12.20
C ARG A 159 16.23 -15.60 13.23
N SER A 160 16.37 -15.28 14.52
CA SER A 160 16.11 -16.24 15.60
C SER A 160 14.65 -16.72 15.62
N VAL A 161 13.70 -15.78 15.46
CA VAL A 161 12.27 -16.10 15.43
C VAL A 161 11.88 -16.86 14.17
N VAL A 162 12.41 -16.47 13.00
CA VAL A 162 12.21 -17.20 11.74
C VAL A 162 12.71 -18.63 11.85
N ARG A 163 13.91 -18.85 12.39
CA ARG A 163 14.46 -20.20 12.62
C ARG A 163 13.54 -21.02 13.52
N GLN A 164 13.12 -20.46 14.65
CA GLN A 164 12.22 -21.14 15.58
C GLN A 164 10.88 -21.51 14.92
N ALA A 165 10.28 -20.58 14.17
CA ALA A 165 9.05 -20.82 13.44
C ALA A 165 9.21 -21.92 12.38
N GLY A 166 10.32 -21.92 11.62
CA GLY A 166 10.64 -22.98 10.67
C GLY A 166 10.81 -24.35 11.32
N GLU A 167 11.50 -24.41 12.46
CA GLU A 167 11.64 -25.66 13.24
C GLU A 167 10.28 -26.21 13.72
N VAL A 168 9.35 -25.33 14.14
CA VAL A 168 8.01 -25.75 14.56
C VAL A 168 7.19 -26.27 13.38
N VAL A 169 7.23 -25.62 12.22
CA VAL A 169 6.58 -26.08 10.99
C VAL A 169 7.11 -27.47 10.59
N GLU A 170 8.42 -27.70 10.68
CA GLU A 170 9.02 -29.01 10.38
C GLU A 170 8.65 -30.08 11.41
N ARG A 171 8.60 -29.74 12.70
CA ARG A 171 8.15 -30.66 13.76
C ARG A 171 6.69 -31.07 13.57
N TRP A 172 5.84 -30.13 13.17
CA TRP A 172 4.45 -30.40 12.82
C TRP A 172 4.33 -31.36 11.63
N ARG A 173 5.06 -31.08 10.54
CA ARG A 173 5.08 -31.93 9.34
C ARG A 173 5.51 -33.37 9.64
N LYS A 174 6.44 -33.56 10.57
CA LYS A 174 6.94 -34.87 11.00
C LYS A 174 6.08 -35.54 12.09
N GLY A 175 4.96 -34.95 12.51
CA GLY A 175 4.10 -35.47 13.58
C GLY A 175 4.77 -35.48 14.97
N ARG A 176 5.86 -34.71 15.16
CA ARG A 176 6.65 -34.68 16.41
C ARG A 176 6.20 -33.61 17.39
N LEU A 177 5.10 -32.91 17.07
CA LEU A 177 4.53 -31.89 17.93
C LEU A 177 3.45 -32.54 18.81
N LYS A 178 3.68 -32.55 20.12
CA LYS A 178 2.76 -33.14 21.10
C LYS A 178 1.64 -32.16 21.42
N VAL A 179 0.61 -32.15 20.57
CA VAL A 179 -0.61 -31.36 20.77
C VAL A 179 -1.55 -32.10 21.71
N VAL A 180 -2.01 -31.40 22.74
CA VAL A 180 -2.97 -31.92 23.74
C VAL A 180 -4.32 -31.21 23.62
N GLY A 181 -4.30 -29.96 23.18
CA GLY A 181 -5.49 -29.15 22.93
C GLY A 181 -6.09 -29.33 21.54
N LYS A 182 -6.60 -28.24 20.97
CA LYS A 182 -7.37 -28.26 19.71
C LYS A 182 -6.45 -28.32 18.49
N PHE A 183 -6.38 -29.49 17.86
CA PHE A 183 -5.59 -29.72 16.64
C PHE A 183 -5.84 -28.70 15.52
N LEU A 184 -7.11 -28.37 15.24
CA LEU A 184 -7.48 -27.39 14.20
C LEU A 184 -6.90 -25.99 14.46
N ARG A 185 -6.80 -25.57 15.72
CA ARG A 185 -6.20 -24.26 16.06
C ARG A 185 -4.70 -24.26 15.77
N VAL A 186 -4.01 -25.35 16.10
CA VAL A 186 -2.59 -25.52 15.80
C VAL A 186 -2.38 -25.52 14.29
N ALA A 187 -3.16 -26.29 13.53
CA ALA A 187 -3.09 -26.32 12.07
C ALA A 187 -3.24 -24.92 11.47
N ALA A 188 -4.25 -24.15 11.91
CA ALA A 188 -4.44 -22.78 11.45
C ALA A 188 -3.24 -21.86 11.75
N GLN A 189 -2.61 -21.98 12.94
CA GLN A 189 -1.41 -21.19 13.24
C GLN A 189 -0.18 -21.66 12.43
N ILE A 190 -0.07 -22.95 12.12
CA ILE A 190 0.99 -23.46 11.23
C ILE A 190 0.84 -22.87 9.83
N ASP A 191 -0.39 -22.76 9.31
CA ASP A 191 -0.63 -22.15 8.01
C ASP A 191 -0.32 -20.65 8.02
N GLN A 192 -0.61 -19.95 9.12
CA GLN A 192 -0.14 -18.57 9.31
C GLN A 192 1.39 -18.48 9.27
N LEU A 193 2.12 -19.39 9.96
CA LEU A 193 3.58 -19.41 9.91
C LEU A 193 4.10 -19.63 8.47
N ARG A 194 3.51 -20.57 7.72
CA ARG A 194 3.86 -20.85 6.32
C ARG A 194 3.66 -19.65 5.40
N LEU A 195 2.61 -18.87 5.64
CA LEU A 195 2.33 -17.65 4.87
C LEU A 195 3.36 -16.55 5.15
N PHE A 196 3.65 -16.27 6.42
CA PHE A 196 4.47 -15.12 6.79
C PHE A 196 5.99 -15.37 6.76
N LEU A 197 6.44 -16.61 6.96
CA LEU A 197 7.88 -16.96 6.91
C LEU A 197 8.59 -16.44 5.64
N PRO A 198 8.13 -16.75 4.41
CA PRO A 198 8.82 -16.29 3.21
C PRO A 198 8.79 -14.76 3.06
N LEU A 199 7.70 -14.11 3.51
CA LEU A 199 7.61 -12.63 3.49
C LEU A 199 8.62 -12.00 4.45
N VAL A 200 8.77 -12.52 5.66
CA VAL A 200 9.73 -12.01 6.64
C VAL A 200 11.18 -12.27 6.19
N GLU A 201 11.47 -13.41 5.56
CA GLU A 201 12.78 -13.68 4.95
C GLU A 201 13.10 -12.69 3.82
N LYS A 202 12.10 -12.35 3.00
CA LYS A 202 12.22 -11.32 1.96
C LYS A 202 12.50 -9.94 2.58
N VAL A 203 11.81 -9.58 3.66
CA VAL A 203 12.07 -8.33 4.41
C VAL A 203 13.49 -8.31 4.99
N ILE A 204 14.01 -9.43 5.52
CA ILE A 204 15.40 -9.52 5.98
C ILE A 204 16.38 -9.24 4.82
N THR A 205 16.12 -9.82 3.65
CA THR A 205 16.98 -9.65 2.46
C THR A 205 16.92 -8.22 1.93
N GLN A 206 15.72 -7.64 1.85
CA GLN A 206 15.49 -6.23 1.52
C GLN A 206 16.23 -5.30 2.48
N THR A 207 16.06 -5.49 3.79
CA THR A 207 16.72 -4.68 4.82
C THR A 207 18.23 -4.73 4.63
N LYS A 208 18.78 -5.90 4.31
CA LYS A 208 20.22 -6.01 4.08
C LYS A 208 20.70 -5.19 2.89
N LYS A 209 20.01 -5.30 1.77
CA LYS A 209 20.31 -4.56 0.54
C LYS A 209 20.19 -3.05 0.76
N ARG A 210 19.21 -2.59 1.55
CA ARG A 210 18.98 -1.17 1.82
C ARG A 210 19.97 -0.58 2.83
N VAL A 211 20.12 -1.22 3.99
CA VAL A 211 20.88 -0.67 5.13
C VAL A 211 22.39 -0.80 4.93
N TRP A 212 22.85 -1.95 4.43
CA TRP A 212 24.29 -2.23 4.23
C TRP A 212 24.69 -2.18 2.75
N GLY A 213 23.79 -2.52 1.83
CA GLY A 213 24.07 -2.48 0.39
C GLY A 213 23.83 -1.14 -0.29
N GLY A 214 23.19 -0.17 0.38
CA GLY A 214 22.89 1.16 -0.18
C GLY A 214 21.85 1.19 -1.30
N ASN A 215 21.23 0.06 -1.66
CA ASN A 215 20.22 0.01 -2.72
C ASN A 215 18.84 0.32 -2.14
N CYS A 216 18.34 1.54 -2.35
CA CYS A 216 17.01 1.98 -1.92
C CYS A 216 15.86 1.47 -2.80
N HIS A 217 16.15 1.00 -4.02
CA HIS A 217 15.17 0.53 -5.01
C HIS A 217 15.27 -0.98 -5.18
N VAL A 218 14.94 -1.70 -4.10
CA VAL A 218 14.86 -3.17 -4.16
C VAL A 218 13.61 -3.56 -4.94
N GLU A 219 13.81 -4.23 -6.07
CA GLU A 219 12.72 -4.76 -6.90
C GLU A 219 11.88 -5.78 -6.11
N GLY A 220 10.56 -5.68 -6.24
CA GLY A 220 9.60 -6.52 -5.52
C GLY A 220 9.67 -6.37 -4.00
N LYS A 221 10.10 -5.22 -3.47
CA LYS A 221 10.13 -4.96 -2.02
C LYS A 221 8.77 -5.25 -1.37
N VAL A 222 8.81 -5.76 -0.15
CA VAL A 222 7.60 -5.94 0.67
C VAL A 222 7.27 -4.58 1.28
N LEU A 223 6.04 -4.10 1.04
CA LEU A 223 5.51 -2.88 1.62
C LEU A 223 4.54 -3.18 2.77
N SER A 224 3.84 -4.31 2.74
CA SER A 224 3.04 -4.77 3.86
C SER A 224 3.12 -6.29 3.96
N LEU A 225 3.20 -6.79 5.19
CA LEU A 225 3.08 -8.23 5.43
C LEU A 225 1.62 -8.69 5.28
N PHE A 226 0.67 -7.80 5.55
CA PHE A 226 -0.76 -8.11 5.62
C PHE A 226 -1.50 -7.80 4.31
N GLU A 227 -0.98 -6.86 3.52
CA GLU A 227 -1.50 -6.48 2.21
C GLU A 227 -0.37 -6.60 1.16
N PRO A 228 -0.06 -7.83 0.69
CA PRO A 228 1.06 -8.06 -0.21
C PRO A 228 0.87 -7.44 -1.62
N HIS A 229 -0.33 -6.93 -1.92
CA HIS A 229 -0.69 -6.27 -3.17
C HIS A 229 -0.50 -4.74 -3.13
N THR A 230 -0.06 -4.17 -2.00
CA THR A 230 0.25 -2.74 -1.92
C THR A 230 1.52 -2.43 -2.72
N GLU A 231 1.44 -1.44 -3.62
CA GLU A 231 2.53 -0.93 -4.47
C GLU A 231 3.00 0.47 -4.07
#